data_AF-A0A258D111-F1
#
_entry.id   AF-A0A258D111-F1
#
_cell.length_a   1.000
_cell.length_b   1.000
_cell.length_c   1.000
_cell.angle_alpha   90.00
_cell.angle_beta   90.00
_cell.angle_gamma   90.00
#
_symmetry.space_group_name_H-M   'P 1'
#
loop_
_entity.id
_entity.type
_entity.pdbx_description
1 polymer ?
#
loop_
_entity_poly.entity_id
_entity_poly.type
_entity_poly.pdbx_seq_one_letter_code
_entity_poly.pdbx_strand_id
1 'polypeptide(L)'
;TDLAWIYLMDKKPEDALNTINATRTTILPPALNAERRLATARALMGLGRYDAALDLVETDTSRDGQEIRGEIAWKQKSWPAAGALYERALGDRFRTGGALSAPEEARLLRAAVAYSLADDDAALGRLRARWSGFIDTASNPEGLRVALQGMSLGSVSAADFGRVTADNEAFNGWIGRLKERFRTGQPAGAPARAGG
;
A
#
# COMPACT_ATOMS: atom_id res chain seq x y z
N THR A 1 -9.74 7.06 -19.14
CA THR A 1 -8.88 6.35 -18.16
C THR A 1 -9.65 5.27 -17.42
N ASP A 2 -10.96 5.40 -17.23
CA ASP A 2 -11.77 4.40 -16.51
C ASP A 2 -11.68 2.97 -17.04
N LEU A 3 -11.64 2.78 -18.36
CA LEU A 3 -11.45 1.46 -18.95
C LEU A 3 -10.11 0.81 -18.55
N ALA A 4 -9.04 1.60 -18.42
CA ALA A 4 -7.75 1.08 -17.95
C ALA A 4 -7.83 0.62 -16.49
N TRP A 5 -8.60 1.33 -15.67
CA TRP A 5 -8.84 0.92 -14.29
C TRP A 5 -9.61 -0.41 -14.22
N ILE A 6 -10.63 -0.60 -15.06
CA ILE A 6 -11.36 -1.87 -15.17
C ILE A 6 -10.40 -3.01 -15.54
N TYR A 7 -9.53 -2.82 -16.53
CA TYR A 7 -8.54 -3.85 -16.90
C TYR A 7 -7.57 -4.19 -15.76
N LEU A 8 -7.18 -3.23 -14.93
CA LEU A 8 -6.39 -3.51 -13.73
C LEU A 8 -7.16 -4.35 -12.70
N MET A 9 -8.48 -4.15 -12.56
CA MET A 9 -9.32 -4.99 -11.69
C MET A 9 -9.37 -6.44 -12.17
N ASP A 10 -9.39 -6.63 -13.48
CA ASP A 10 -9.42 -7.94 -14.14
C ASP A 10 -8.04 -8.60 -14.23
N LYS A 11 -7.02 -8.03 -13.58
CA LYS A 11 -5.61 -8.48 -13.64
C LYS A 11 -5.06 -8.52 -15.07
N LYS A 12 -5.45 -7.56 -15.91
CA LYS A 12 -4.98 -7.36 -17.28
C LYS A 12 -4.12 -6.09 -17.39
N PRO A 13 -2.90 -6.08 -16.82
CA PRO A 13 -2.05 -4.89 -16.79
C PRO A 13 -1.60 -4.45 -18.19
N GLU A 14 -1.46 -5.37 -19.15
CA GLU A 14 -1.09 -5.07 -20.54
C GLU A 14 -2.20 -4.27 -21.24
N ASP A 15 -3.45 -4.74 -21.16
CA ASP A 15 -4.62 -4.07 -21.74
C ASP A 15 -4.84 -2.69 -21.10
N ALA A 16 -4.63 -2.58 -19.79
CA ALA A 16 -4.67 -1.31 -19.08
C ALA A 16 -3.65 -0.32 -19.65
N LEU A 17 -2.39 -0.75 -19.81
CA LEU A 17 -1.31 0.09 -20.34
C LEU A 17 -1.57 0.52 -21.78
N ASN A 18 -2.06 -0.40 -22.62
CA ASN A 18 -2.45 -0.11 -24.00
C ASN A 18 -3.56 0.95 -24.04
N THR A 19 -4.59 0.81 -23.19
CA THR A 19 -5.69 1.77 -23.08
C THR A 19 -5.20 3.14 -22.62
N ILE A 20 -4.29 3.20 -21.64
CA ILE A 20 -3.69 4.45 -21.17
C ILE A 20 -2.92 5.14 -22.30
N ASN A 21 -2.13 4.38 -23.06
CA ASN A 21 -1.32 4.90 -24.15
C ASN A 21 -2.17 5.38 -25.32
N ALA A 22 -3.21 4.63 -25.69
CA ALA A 22 -4.12 4.98 -26.79
C ALA A 22 -4.97 6.23 -26.50
N THR A 23 -5.24 6.52 -25.22
CA THR A 23 -6.06 7.68 -24.81
C THR A 23 -5.22 8.91 -24.45
N ARG A 24 -3.94 8.96 -24.85
CA ARG A 24 -3.08 10.12 -24.61
C ARG A 24 -3.55 11.32 -25.44
N THR A 25 -4.00 12.38 -24.77
CA THR A 25 -4.18 13.71 -25.36
C THR A 25 -3.21 14.70 -24.71
N THR A 26 -2.80 15.72 -25.46
CA THR A 26 -1.75 16.69 -25.10
C THR A 26 -2.19 17.68 -24.03
N ILE A 27 -3.50 17.85 -23.83
CA ILE A 27 -4.07 18.79 -22.86
C ILE A 27 -4.96 18.01 -21.90
N LEU A 28 -4.34 17.39 -20.88
CA LEU A 28 -5.07 16.84 -19.74
C LEU A 28 -5.03 17.82 -18.57
N PRO A 29 -6.17 18.06 -17.89
CA PRO A 29 -6.19 18.65 -16.56
C PRO A 29 -5.20 17.93 -15.61
N PRO A 30 -4.51 18.65 -14.71
CA PRO A 30 -3.51 18.07 -13.80
C PRO A 30 -4.01 16.86 -13.00
N ALA A 31 -5.27 16.87 -12.55
CA ALA A 31 -5.88 15.76 -11.83
C ALA A 31 -5.97 14.48 -12.66
N LEU A 32 -6.32 14.58 -13.96
CA LEU A 32 -6.37 13.43 -14.85
C LEU A 32 -4.98 12.89 -15.20
N ASN A 33 -3.97 13.76 -15.24
CA ASN A 33 -2.58 13.34 -15.38
C ASN A 33 -2.08 12.58 -14.15
N ALA A 34 -2.43 13.03 -12.94
CA ALA A 34 -2.10 12.31 -11.71
C ALA A 34 -2.76 10.92 -11.69
N GLU A 35 -4.05 10.84 -12.05
CA GLU A 35 -4.77 9.56 -12.14
C GLU A 35 -4.12 8.62 -13.15
N ARG A 36 -3.80 9.13 -14.34
CA ARG A 36 -3.10 8.35 -15.37
C ARG A 36 -1.77 7.81 -14.87
N ARG A 37 -1.00 8.63 -14.15
CA ARG A 37 0.30 8.25 -13.62
C ARG A 37 0.17 7.08 -12.64
N LEU A 38 -0.80 7.14 -11.72
CA LEU A 38 -1.09 6.05 -10.77
C LEU A 38 -1.55 4.77 -11.50
N ALA A 39 -2.42 4.88 -12.50
CA ALA A 39 -2.86 3.73 -13.30
C ALA A 39 -1.69 3.10 -14.06
N THR A 40 -0.82 3.92 -14.63
CA THR A 40 0.38 3.47 -15.36
C THR A 40 1.35 2.76 -14.43
N ALA A 41 1.61 3.31 -13.24
CA ALA A 41 2.46 2.69 -12.25
C ALA A 41 1.92 1.32 -11.82
N ARG A 42 0.61 1.20 -11.54
CA ARG A 42 0.00 -0.09 -11.20
C ARG A 42 0.05 -1.10 -12.35
N ALA A 43 -0.17 -0.67 -13.59
CA ALA A 43 0.00 -1.54 -14.75
C ALA A 43 1.45 -2.05 -14.84
N LEU A 44 2.43 -1.17 -14.72
CA LEU A 44 3.85 -1.54 -14.74
C LEU A 44 4.22 -2.51 -13.60
N MET A 45 3.71 -2.30 -12.39
CA MET A 45 3.89 -3.25 -11.28
C MET A 45 3.29 -4.63 -11.62
N GLY A 46 2.10 -4.67 -12.23
CA GLY A 46 1.46 -5.91 -12.66
C GLY A 46 2.27 -6.66 -13.72
N LEU A 47 3.11 -5.96 -14.49
CA LEU A 47 4.05 -6.51 -15.46
C LEU A 47 5.44 -6.82 -14.86
N GLY A 48 5.63 -6.62 -13.56
CA GLY A 48 6.92 -6.78 -12.90
C GLY A 48 7.94 -5.68 -13.21
N ARG A 49 7.53 -4.58 -13.87
CA ARG A 49 8.38 -3.42 -14.22
C ARG A 49 8.42 -2.44 -13.06
N TYR A 50 9.00 -2.87 -11.94
CA TYR A 50 8.97 -2.13 -10.68
C TYR A 50 9.72 -0.79 -10.72
N ASP A 51 10.88 -0.72 -11.36
CA ASP A 51 11.68 0.52 -11.41
C ASP A 51 10.94 1.61 -12.19
N ALA A 52 10.40 1.27 -13.36
CA ALA A 52 9.58 2.19 -14.15
C ALA A 52 8.30 2.60 -13.43
N ALA A 53 7.71 1.72 -12.61
CA ALA A 53 6.56 2.08 -11.77
C ALA A 53 6.96 3.05 -10.66
N LEU A 54 8.14 2.86 -10.06
CA LEU A 54 8.66 3.70 -8.98
C LEU A 54 8.94 5.13 -9.46
N ASP A 55 9.57 5.28 -10.63
CA ASP A 55 9.85 6.58 -11.25
C ASP A 55 8.58 7.43 -11.41
N LEU A 56 7.44 6.78 -11.70
CA LEU A 56 6.16 7.47 -11.85
C LEU A 56 5.55 7.95 -10.52
N VAL A 57 5.92 7.36 -9.38
CA VAL A 57 5.31 7.68 -8.08
C VAL A 57 6.29 8.25 -7.06
N GLU A 58 7.55 8.43 -7.43
CA GLU A 58 8.62 8.89 -6.55
C GLU A 58 8.24 10.20 -5.82
N THR A 59 7.79 11.19 -6.59
CA THR A 59 7.39 12.51 -6.08
C THR A 59 5.92 12.58 -5.65
N ASP A 60 5.17 11.47 -5.77
CA ASP A 60 3.74 11.44 -5.47
C ASP A 60 3.51 11.24 -3.96
N THR A 61 3.20 12.33 -3.26
CA THR A 61 2.94 12.33 -1.81
C THR A 61 1.54 11.85 -1.44
N SER A 62 0.68 11.55 -2.42
CA SER A 62 -0.65 11.02 -2.15
C SER A 62 -0.57 9.65 -1.48
N ARG A 63 -1.66 9.26 -0.82
CA ARG A 63 -1.78 7.95 -0.18
C ARG A 63 -1.60 6.81 -1.18
N ASP A 64 -2.13 6.94 -2.39
CA ASP A 64 -2.00 5.90 -3.43
C ASP A 64 -0.54 5.79 -3.93
N GLY A 65 0.16 6.92 -4.09
CA GLY A 65 1.58 6.92 -4.43
C GLY A 65 2.46 6.29 -3.34
N GLN A 66 2.15 6.54 -2.06
CA GLN A 66 2.84 5.89 -0.94
C GLN A 66 2.58 4.38 -0.89
N GLU A 67 1.34 3.95 -1.14
CA GLU A 67 0.98 2.53 -1.19
C GLU A 67 1.73 1.79 -2.29
N ILE A 68 1.76 2.35 -3.51
CA ILE A 68 2.52 1.78 -4.65
C ILE A 68 3.99 1.63 -4.30
N ARG A 69 4.61 2.64 -3.66
CA ARG A 69 6.02 2.55 -3.23
C ARG A 69 6.25 1.44 -2.20
N GLY A 70 5.34 1.30 -1.23
CA GLY A 70 5.41 0.23 -0.23
C GLY A 70 5.27 -1.16 -0.86
N GLU A 71 4.36 -1.31 -1.82
CA GLU A 71 4.18 -2.53 -2.60
C GLU A 71 5.44 -2.87 -3.42
N ILE A 72 6.01 -1.89 -4.14
CA ILE A 72 7.24 -2.08 -4.92
C ILE A 72 8.38 -2.54 -4.02
N ALA A 73 8.62 -1.85 -2.90
CA ALA A 73 9.67 -2.20 -1.95
C ALA A 73 9.49 -3.63 -1.42
N TRP A 74 8.24 -4.03 -1.15
CA TRP A 74 7.91 -5.38 -0.74
C TRP A 74 8.21 -6.42 -1.83
N LYS A 75 7.79 -6.16 -3.07
CA LYS A 75 8.02 -7.05 -4.23
C LYS A 75 9.50 -7.21 -4.54
N GLN A 76 10.28 -6.14 -4.40
CA GLN A 76 11.72 -6.14 -4.57
C GLN A 76 12.47 -6.75 -3.38
N LYS A 77 11.77 -7.21 -2.33
CA LYS A 77 12.35 -7.74 -1.08
C LYS A 77 13.24 -6.73 -0.35
N SER A 78 13.01 -5.44 -0.58
CA SER A 78 13.68 -4.36 0.14
C SER A 78 13.00 -4.15 1.49
N TRP A 79 13.15 -5.13 2.39
CA TRP A 79 12.43 -5.20 3.67
C TRP A 79 12.59 -3.96 4.56
N PRO A 80 13.79 -3.37 4.74
CA PRO A 80 13.94 -2.15 5.52
C PRO A 80 13.10 -0.99 4.96
N ALA A 81 13.14 -0.80 3.64
CA ALA A 81 12.39 0.26 2.97
C ALA A 81 10.87 0.01 3.04
N ALA A 82 10.44 -1.23 2.83
CA ALA A 82 9.04 -1.61 2.92
C ALA A 82 8.49 -1.35 4.34
N GLY A 83 9.22 -1.78 5.38
CA GLY A 83 8.86 -1.54 6.77
C GLY A 83 8.70 -0.05 7.07
N ALA A 84 9.68 0.76 6.68
CA ALA A 84 9.63 2.21 6.87
C ALA A 84 8.47 2.88 6.13
N LEU A 85 8.14 2.43 4.92
CA LEU A 85 7.02 2.96 4.14
C LEU A 85 5.66 2.61 4.79
N TYR A 86 5.49 1.38 5.27
CA TYR A 86 4.26 0.97 5.96
C TYR A 86 4.12 1.65 7.32
N GLU A 87 5.19 1.79 8.09
CA GLU A 87 5.17 2.54 9.35
C GLU A 87 4.85 4.02 9.10
N ARG A 88 5.46 4.64 8.10
CA ARG A 88 5.15 6.03 7.72
C ARG A 88 3.69 6.22 7.33
N ALA A 89 3.09 5.25 6.65
CA ALA A 89 1.68 5.29 6.27
C ALA A 89 0.73 5.19 7.49
N LEU A 90 1.18 4.62 8.61
CA LEU A 90 0.46 4.65 9.88
C LEU A 90 0.61 6.00 10.61
N GLY A 91 1.74 6.69 10.41
CA GLY A 91 1.99 8.01 10.98
C GLY A 91 1.84 8.04 12.50
N ASP A 92 1.16 9.07 13.01
CA ASP A 92 0.95 9.29 14.45
C ASP A 92 -0.33 8.65 15.01
N ARG A 93 -0.96 7.73 14.26
CA ARG A 93 -2.20 7.06 14.67
C ARG A 93 -2.09 6.34 16.02
N PHE A 94 -0.90 5.92 16.43
CA PHE A 94 -0.65 5.34 17.75
C PHE A 94 -0.92 6.31 18.91
N ARG A 95 -0.97 7.63 18.67
CA ARG A 95 -1.27 8.65 19.69
C ARG A 95 -2.76 8.84 19.94
N THR A 96 -3.60 8.44 19.00
CA THR A 96 -5.07 8.55 19.14
C THR A 96 -5.63 7.24 19.67
N GLY A 97 -6.54 7.31 20.64
CA GLY A 97 -7.19 6.09 21.18
C GLY A 97 -8.12 5.40 20.18
N GLY A 98 -8.76 4.32 20.63
CA GLY A 98 -9.73 3.56 19.86
C GLY A 98 -9.12 2.46 18.99
N ALA A 99 -9.93 1.45 18.67
CA ALA A 99 -9.51 0.26 17.93
C ALA A 99 -8.90 0.63 16.57
N LEU A 100 -7.95 -0.20 16.14
CA LEU A 100 -7.38 -0.08 14.79
C LEU A 100 -8.44 -0.49 13.76
N SER A 101 -8.47 0.23 12.66
CA SER A 101 -9.20 -0.22 11.49
C SER A 101 -8.45 -1.36 10.82
N ALA A 102 -9.16 -2.27 10.13
CA ALA A 102 -8.54 -3.34 9.34
C ALA A 102 -7.34 -2.90 8.46
N PRO A 103 -7.39 -1.77 7.71
CA PRO A 103 -6.24 -1.32 6.92
C PRO A 103 -5.09 -0.75 7.76
N GLU A 104 -5.32 -0.33 9.01
CA GLU A 104 -4.24 0.07 9.94
C GLU A 104 -3.57 -1.17 10.53
N GLU A 105 -4.36 -2.15 11.00
CA GLU A 105 -3.84 -3.41 11.52
C GLU A 105 -2.94 -4.12 10.50
N ALA A 106 -3.39 -4.18 9.25
CA ALA A 106 -2.67 -4.91 8.24
C ALA A 106 -1.40 -4.16 7.75
N ARG A 107 -1.40 -2.82 7.74
CA ARG A 107 -0.15 -2.04 7.57
C ARG A 107 0.82 -2.27 8.72
N LEU A 108 0.33 -2.31 9.96
CA LEU A 108 1.14 -2.58 11.15
C LEU A 108 1.76 -3.98 11.08
N LEU A 109 0.96 -4.97 10.69
CA LEU A 109 1.41 -6.34 10.48
C LEU A 109 2.54 -6.40 9.44
N ARG A 110 2.37 -5.75 8.28
CA ARG A 110 3.40 -5.71 7.23
C ARG A 110 4.67 -4.98 7.67
N ALA A 111 4.54 -3.88 8.39
CA ALA A 111 5.70 -3.16 8.92
C ALA A 111 6.49 -4.06 9.88
N ALA A 112 5.81 -4.73 10.81
CA ALA A 112 6.43 -5.64 11.77
C ALA A 112 7.12 -6.83 11.08
N VAL A 113 6.44 -7.46 10.10
CA VAL A 113 7.02 -8.55 9.31
C VAL A 113 8.21 -8.08 8.49
N ALA A 114 8.12 -6.91 7.84
CA ALA A 114 9.23 -6.35 7.08
C ALA A 114 10.46 -6.10 7.96
N TYR A 115 10.29 -5.54 9.15
CA TYR A 115 11.41 -5.35 10.08
C TYR A 115 11.98 -6.66 10.60
N SER A 116 11.14 -7.67 10.87
CA SER A 116 11.61 -9.00 11.25
C SER A 116 12.39 -9.69 10.11
N LEU A 117 11.96 -9.52 8.85
CA LEU A 117 12.69 -10.03 7.67
C LEU A 117 13.98 -9.25 7.39
N ALA A 118 14.05 -8.00 7.83
CA ALA A 118 15.25 -7.17 7.76
C ALA A 118 16.25 -7.42 8.90
N ASP A 119 15.89 -8.25 9.90
CA ASP A 119 16.64 -8.38 11.16
C ASP A 119 16.82 -7.03 11.89
N ASP A 120 15.84 -6.12 11.74
CA ASP A 120 15.86 -4.78 12.35
C ASP A 120 15.10 -4.77 13.68
N ASP A 121 15.72 -5.38 14.69
CA ASP A 121 15.19 -5.44 16.06
C ASP A 121 14.94 -4.06 16.67
N ALA A 122 15.73 -3.05 16.28
CA ALA A 122 15.58 -1.69 16.78
C ALA A 122 14.28 -1.06 16.26
N ALA A 123 13.99 -1.18 14.96
CA ALA A 123 12.73 -0.72 14.40
C ALA A 123 11.54 -1.52 14.93
N LEU A 124 11.67 -2.85 15.05
CA LEU A 124 10.62 -3.70 15.60
C LEU A 124 10.33 -3.37 17.07
N GLY A 125 11.35 -3.11 17.87
CA GLY A 125 11.22 -2.68 19.27
C GLY A 125 10.49 -1.35 19.40
N ARG A 126 10.81 -0.36 18.54
CA ARG A 126 10.07 0.92 18.49
C ARG A 126 8.61 0.72 18.09
N LEU A 127 8.35 -0.12 17.10
CA LEU A 127 7.00 -0.44 16.64
C LEU A 127 6.20 -1.09 17.77
N ARG A 128 6.76 -2.10 18.44
CA ARG A 128 6.15 -2.76 19.60
C ARG A 128 5.81 -1.78 20.72
N ALA A 129 6.73 -0.88 21.07
CA ALA A 129 6.53 0.10 22.14
C ALA A 129 5.39 1.09 21.84
N ARG A 130 5.18 1.45 20.56
CA ARG A 130 4.12 2.38 20.15
C ARG A 130 2.75 1.72 20.04
N TRP A 131 2.71 0.46 19.59
CA TRP A 131 1.47 -0.17 19.13
C TRP A 131 0.94 -1.27 20.06
N SER A 132 1.67 -1.66 21.12
CA SER A 132 1.25 -2.71 22.05
C SER A 132 -0.13 -2.47 22.67
N GLY A 133 -0.47 -1.21 22.97
CA GLY A 133 -1.76 -0.85 23.57
C GLY A 133 -2.98 -1.09 22.68
N PHE A 134 -2.79 -1.36 21.39
CA PHE A 134 -3.88 -1.62 20.45
C PHE A 134 -4.14 -3.11 20.22
N ILE A 135 -3.21 -4.00 20.63
CA ILE A 135 -3.25 -5.43 20.32
C ILE A 135 -4.55 -6.07 20.82
N ASP A 136 -4.94 -5.80 22.06
CA ASP A 136 -6.11 -6.43 22.69
C ASP A 136 -7.44 -5.98 22.07
N THR A 137 -7.44 -4.84 21.38
CA THR A 137 -8.61 -4.28 20.70
C THR A 137 -8.61 -4.55 19.19
N ALA A 138 -7.59 -5.24 18.68
CA ALA A 138 -7.45 -5.53 17.26
C ALA A 138 -8.42 -6.64 16.83
N SER A 139 -8.74 -6.65 15.55
CA SER A 139 -9.51 -7.71 14.90
C SER A 139 -8.74 -9.04 14.87
N ASN A 140 -7.39 -8.97 14.82
CA ASN A 140 -6.51 -10.14 14.93
C ASN A 140 -5.36 -9.92 15.96
N PRO A 141 -5.66 -10.06 17.27
CA PRO A 141 -4.67 -9.85 18.34
C PRO A 141 -3.47 -10.79 18.26
N GLU A 142 -3.69 -12.08 17.98
CA GLU A 142 -2.62 -13.09 17.92
C GLU A 142 -1.65 -12.83 16.77
N GLY A 143 -2.17 -12.53 15.57
CA GLY A 143 -1.32 -12.24 14.41
C GLY A 143 -0.44 -11.00 14.64
N LEU A 144 -0.99 -9.94 15.23
CA LEU A 144 -0.22 -8.75 15.58
C LEU A 144 0.81 -9.03 16.68
N ARG A 145 0.45 -9.80 17.71
CA ARG A 145 1.38 -10.15 18.79
C ARG A 145 2.58 -10.92 18.25
N VAL A 146 2.34 -11.93 17.42
CA VAL A 146 3.41 -12.73 16.79
C VAL A 146 4.30 -11.85 15.90
N ALA A 147 3.70 -11.05 15.02
CA ALA A 147 4.48 -10.20 14.13
C ALA A 147 5.32 -9.16 14.89
N LEU A 148 4.77 -8.55 15.94
CA LEU A 148 5.47 -7.57 16.76
C LEU A 148 6.53 -8.19 17.66
N GLN A 149 6.44 -9.48 18.03
CA GLN A 149 7.47 -10.17 18.80
C GLN A 149 8.72 -10.50 17.98
N GLY A 150 8.59 -10.58 16.66
CA GLY A 150 9.67 -10.98 15.76
C GLY A 150 9.67 -12.50 15.62
N MET A 151 9.81 -12.98 14.38
CA MET A 151 9.70 -14.40 14.06
C MET A 151 11.07 -15.08 14.28
N SER A 152 11.22 -15.94 15.29
CA SER A 152 12.26 -16.98 15.25
C SER A 152 11.78 -18.08 14.30
N LEU A 153 12.30 -18.08 13.08
CA LEU A 153 11.82 -18.87 11.94
C LEU A 153 11.93 -20.39 12.18
N GLY A 154 10.77 -21.06 12.29
CA GLY A 154 10.65 -22.51 12.24
C GLY A 154 9.37 -22.94 11.53
N SER A 155 9.48 -23.30 10.25
CA SER A 155 8.53 -24.05 9.40
C SER A 155 7.43 -23.33 8.59
N VAL A 156 7.13 -22.05 8.81
CA VAL A 156 6.38 -21.22 7.83
C VAL A 156 7.07 -19.86 7.76
N SER A 157 7.64 -19.50 6.61
CA SER A 157 8.42 -18.26 6.53
C SER A 157 7.48 -17.06 6.65
N ALA A 158 7.84 -16.09 7.50
CA ALA A 158 7.15 -14.80 7.58
C ALA A 158 7.04 -14.11 6.21
N ALA A 159 7.98 -14.43 5.30
CA ALA A 159 7.99 -13.99 3.91
C ALA A 159 6.85 -14.61 3.08
N ASP A 160 6.53 -15.90 3.25
CA ASP A 160 5.43 -16.57 2.54
C ASP A 160 4.06 -16.05 3.01
N PHE A 161 3.90 -15.89 4.33
CA PHE A 161 2.68 -15.34 4.93
C PHE A 161 2.50 -13.86 4.59
N GLY A 162 3.60 -13.10 4.66
CA GLY A 162 3.63 -11.70 4.30
C GLY A 162 3.33 -11.48 2.82
N ARG A 163 3.89 -12.29 1.90
CA ARG A 163 3.67 -12.13 0.45
C ARG A 163 2.20 -12.32 0.07
N VAL A 164 1.57 -13.40 0.55
CA VAL A 164 0.17 -13.72 0.20
C VAL A 164 -0.80 -12.71 0.82
N THR A 165 -0.56 -12.30 2.06
CA THR A 165 -1.41 -11.32 2.75
C THR A 165 -1.22 -9.92 2.18
N ALA A 166 0.03 -9.54 1.89
CA ALA A 166 0.35 -8.19 1.42
C ALA A 166 -0.16 -7.92 -0.01
N ASP A 167 -0.01 -8.88 -0.91
CA ASP A 167 -0.48 -8.70 -2.28
C ASP A 167 -2.01 -8.57 -2.34
N ASN A 168 -2.72 -9.44 -1.61
CA ASN A 168 -4.17 -9.46 -1.61
C ASN A 168 -4.78 -8.23 -0.94
N GLU A 169 -4.24 -7.79 0.20
CA GLU A 169 -4.83 -6.68 0.94
C GLU A 169 -4.50 -5.33 0.31
N ALA A 170 -3.34 -5.18 -0.36
CA ALA A 170 -3.03 -3.94 -1.07
C ALA A 170 -3.92 -3.78 -2.29
N PHE A 171 -4.10 -4.89 -3.02
CA PHE A 171 -5.06 -4.97 -4.12
C PHE A 171 -6.49 -4.70 -3.64
N ASN A 172 -6.98 -5.40 -2.61
CA ASN A 172 -8.34 -5.23 -2.09
C ASN A 172 -8.59 -3.81 -1.55
N GLY A 173 -7.62 -3.25 -0.83
CA GLY A 173 -7.66 -1.89 -0.30
C GLY A 173 -7.75 -0.85 -1.41
N TRP A 174 -6.99 -1.02 -2.49
CA TRP A 174 -7.07 -0.18 -3.67
C TRP A 174 -8.40 -0.34 -4.42
N ILE A 175 -8.85 -1.57 -4.67
CA ILE A 175 -10.15 -1.85 -5.33
C ILE A 175 -11.30 -1.21 -4.57
N GLY A 176 -11.30 -1.30 -3.23
CA GLY A 176 -12.31 -0.67 -2.38
C GLY A 176 -12.38 0.84 -2.61
N ARG A 177 -11.22 1.51 -2.62
CA ARG A 177 -11.13 2.96 -2.89
C ARG A 177 -11.52 3.30 -4.32
N LEU A 178 -11.14 2.49 -5.30
CA LEU A 178 -11.51 2.70 -6.70
C LEU A 178 -13.03 2.57 -6.91
N LYS A 179 -13.68 1.59 -6.26
CA LYS A 179 -15.14 1.43 -6.28
C LYS A 179 -15.85 2.60 -5.62
N GLU A 180 -15.34 3.08 -4.49
CA GLU A 180 -15.82 4.31 -3.82
C GLU A 180 -15.75 5.50 -4.79
N ARG A 181 -14.62 5.66 -5.47
CA ARG A 181 -14.39 6.69 -6.49
C ARG A 181 -15.43 6.65 -7.60
N PHE A 182 -15.69 5.48 -8.18
CA PHE A 182 -16.67 5.32 -9.25
C PHE A 182 -18.09 5.68 -8.80
N ARG A 183 -18.41 5.46 -7.51
CA ARG A 183 -19.69 5.85 -6.94
C ARG A 183 -19.81 7.35 -6.69
N THR A 184 -18.72 8.02 -6.32
CA THR A 184 -18.70 9.47 -5.98
C THR A 184 -18.32 10.38 -7.14
N GLY A 185 -17.81 9.84 -8.25
CA GLY A 185 -17.46 10.57 -9.47
C GLY A 185 -16.21 11.47 -9.35
N GLN A 186 -15.36 11.26 -8.33
CA GLN A 186 -14.28 12.19 -7.99
C GLN A 186 -12.90 11.69 -8.47
N PRO A 187 -12.04 12.51 -9.12
CA PRO A 187 -10.71 12.07 -9.55
C PRO A 187 -9.73 11.95 -8.37
N ALA A 188 -8.78 11.00 -8.47
CA ALA A 188 -7.73 10.81 -7.47
C ALA A 188 -6.81 12.05 -7.41
N GLY A 189 -6.72 12.68 -6.24
CA GLY A 189 -5.88 13.87 -6.02
C GLY A 189 -6.64 15.19 -5.81
N ALA A 190 -7.98 15.18 -5.70
CA ALA A 190 -8.68 16.35 -5.18
C ALA A 190 -8.25 16.58 -3.72
N PRO A 191 -7.66 17.75 -3.36
CA PRO A 191 -7.41 18.04 -1.95
C PRO A 191 -8.74 18.02 -1.21
N ALA A 192 -8.74 17.46 0.00
CA ALA A 192 -9.88 17.58 0.90
C ALA A 192 -10.22 19.07 1.01
N ARG A 193 -11.41 19.48 0.57
CA ARG A 193 -11.91 20.82 0.84
C ARG A 193 -11.97 20.96 2.36
N ALA A 194 -11.08 21.75 2.93
CA ALA A 194 -11.27 22.29 4.26
C ALA A 194 -12.56 23.12 4.21
N GLY A 195 -13.64 22.56 4.77
CA GLY A 195 -14.87 23.30 5.02
C GLY A 195 -14.56 24.37 6.05
N GLY A 196 -14.99 25.60 5.75
CA GLY A 196 -14.81 26.78 6.59
C GLY A 196 -15.78 26.89 7.75
#